data_AF-A0A554IYM2-F1
#
_entry.id   AF-A0A554IYM2-F1
#
_cell.length_a   1.000
_cell.length_b   1.000
_cell.length_c   1.000
_cell.angle_alpha   90.00
_cell.angle_beta   90.00
_cell.angle_gamma   90.00
#
_symmetry.space_group_name_H-M   'P 1'
#
loop_
_entity.id
_entity.type
_entity.pdbx_description
1 polymer ?
#
loop_
_entity_poly.entity_id
_entity_poly.type
_entity_poly.pdbx_seq_one_letter_code
_entity_poly.pdbx_strand_id
1 'polypeptide(L)'
;MARKIFFSFHFDRDAWRAGQVRNSDLIPNEDEYGFIDSVDWEEVKKKGVEEIKRWIDSQLNDTSVTVVLIGAETAERYWVNYEIRKSWERGNAILGVYIHNAKDQDGKTDTMGANPFDKIYFVDGTALSSVCKTYDWVANDGRNNLGAWVEEAFQSREAYDGETELKDGDDDLNKDGGGNAPIRPQPHIPSTGPTFINRTPSRPHCHVRPNS
;
A
#
# COMPACT_ATOMS: atom_id res chain seq x y z
N MET A 1 23.66 6.02 14.31
CA MET A 1 22.57 6.64 15.10
C MET A 1 21.26 6.06 14.62
N ALA A 2 20.25 5.95 15.48
CA ALA A 2 18.90 5.59 15.02
C ALA A 2 18.39 6.66 14.06
N ARG A 3 17.74 6.24 12.97
CA ARG A 3 17.16 7.14 11.96
C ARG A 3 15.69 7.29 12.27
N LYS A 4 15.17 8.51 12.08
CA LYS A 4 13.73 8.79 12.21
C LYS A 4 13.03 8.42 10.91
N ILE A 5 12.02 7.56 11.02
CA ILE A 5 11.41 6.88 9.88
C ILE A 5 9.96 7.30 9.73
N PHE A 6 9.57 7.70 8.52
CA PHE A 6 8.19 7.86 8.12
C PHE A 6 7.70 6.61 7.39
N PHE A 7 6.59 6.02 7.82
CA PHE A 7 5.96 4.91 7.11
C PHE A 7 4.81 5.39 6.22
N SER A 8 4.88 5.09 4.92
CA SER A 8 3.84 5.36 3.93
C SER A 8 3.19 4.05 3.48
N PHE A 9 1.86 3.92 3.59
CA PHE A 9 1.16 2.68 3.22
C PHE A 9 -0.34 2.90 2.99
N HIS A 10 -1.00 1.90 2.41
CA HIS A 10 -2.46 1.93 2.23
C HIS A 10 -3.20 1.58 3.53
N PHE A 11 -3.61 2.59 4.28
CA PHE A 11 -4.19 2.42 5.63
C PHE A 11 -5.34 1.43 5.70
N ASP A 12 -6.34 1.57 4.82
CA ASP A 12 -7.61 0.83 4.91
C ASP A 12 -7.43 -0.69 4.73
N ARG A 13 -6.41 -1.12 3.97
CA ARG A 13 -6.17 -2.54 3.64
C ARG A 13 -4.98 -3.14 4.39
N ASP A 14 -3.93 -2.35 4.59
CA ASP A 14 -2.62 -2.86 4.95
C ASP A 14 -2.22 -2.53 6.39
N ALA A 15 -3.07 -1.85 7.17
CA ALA A 15 -2.77 -1.49 8.57
C ALA A 15 -2.28 -2.68 9.42
N TRP A 16 -2.90 -3.86 9.27
CA TRP A 16 -2.47 -5.06 9.99
C TRP A 16 -1.08 -5.56 9.59
N ARG A 17 -0.80 -5.56 8.27
CA ARG A 17 0.49 -5.99 7.73
C ARG A 17 1.58 -4.98 8.09
N ALA A 18 1.27 -3.69 8.00
CA ALA A 18 2.13 -2.61 8.43
C ALA A 18 2.48 -2.70 9.93
N GLY A 19 1.50 -3.06 10.77
CA GLY A 19 1.73 -3.29 12.20
C GLY A 19 2.76 -4.38 12.50
N GLN A 20 2.93 -5.38 11.64
CA GLN A 20 3.98 -6.40 11.80
C GLN A 20 5.38 -5.88 11.47
N VAL A 21 5.50 -5.00 10.48
CA VAL A 21 6.77 -4.35 10.14
C VAL A 21 7.22 -3.44 11.28
N ARG A 22 6.27 -2.72 11.88
CA ARG A 22 6.48 -1.81 13.00
C ARG A 22 6.90 -2.53 14.28
N ASN A 23 6.16 -3.55 14.69
CA ASN A 23 6.40 -4.29 15.94
C ASN A 23 7.60 -5.25 15.83
N SER A 24 8.59 -4.96 14.96
CA SER A 24 9.76 -5.80 14.78
C SER A 24 10.87 -5.53 15.81
N ASP A 25 10.62 -4.66 16.80
CA ASP A 25 11.57 -4.25 17.86
C ASP A 25 12.87 -3.59 17.36
N LEU A 26 12.92 -3.19 16.08
CA LEU A 26 14.14 -2.65 15.44
C LEU A 26 14.23 -1.12 15.45
N ILE A 27 13.10 -0.43 15.63
CA ILE A 27 13.00 1.03 15.62
C ILE A 27 12.39 1.45 16.96
N PRO A 28 13.01 2.38 17.72
CA PRO A 28 12.37 2.93 18.90
C PRO A 28 11.01 3.55 18.54
N ASN A 29 9.96 3.25 19.31
CA ASN A 29 8.61 3.78 19.06
C ASN A 29 8.54 5.32 18.95
N GLU A 30 9.52 6.03 19.52
CA GLU A 30 9.64 7.50 19.47
C GLU A 30 10.18 8.05 18.14
N ASP A 31 10.72 7.18 17.28
CA ASP A 31 11.31 7.53 15.99
C ASP A 31 10.41 7.14 14.80
N GLU A 32 9.18 6.70 15.06
CA GLU A 32 8.20 6.24 14.06
C GLU A 32 7.11 7.29 13.78
N TYR A 33 7.01 7.71 12.52
CA TYR A 33 6.06 8.72 12.05
C TYR A 33 5.21 8.19 10.88
N GLY A 34 4.07 8.83 10.60
CA GLY A 34 3.19 8.45 9.48
C GLY A 34 2.12 7.40 9.81
N PHE A 35 2.00 7.00 11.07
CA PHE A 35 0.91 6.14 11.53
C PHE A 35 -0.10 6.95 12.35
N ILE A 36 -1.36 6.91 11.95
CA ILE A 36 -2.49 7.50 12.68
C ILE A 36 -3.42 6.38 13.12
N ASP A 37 -4.10 6.50 14.26
CA ASP A 37 -5.22 5.60 14.54
C ASP A 37 -6.36 5.86 13.54
N SER A 38 -7.11 4.81 13.21
CA SER A 38 -8.28 4.87 12.32
C SER A 38 -9.24 6.04 12.64
N VAL A 39 -9.40 6.35 13.93
CA VAL A 39 -10.23 7.46 14.43
C VAL A 39 -9.66 8.82 14.03
N ASP A 40 -8.39 9.06 14.32
CA ASP A 40 -7.70 10.32 14.02
C ASP A 40 -7.58 10.53 12.49
N TRP A 41 -7.42 9.44 11.71
CA TRP A 41 -7.38 9.52 10.25
C TRP A 41 -8.73 9.94 9.64
N GLU A 42 -9.84 9.42 10.16
CA GLU A 42 -11.18 9.83 9.74
C GLU A 42 -11.48 11.30 10.08
N GLU A 43 -10.93 11.82 11.18
CA GLU A 43 -11.01 13.24 11.50
C GLU A 43 -10.16 14.10 10.56
N VAL A 44 -8.94 13.65 10.22
CA VAL A 44 -8.05 14.35 9.29
C VAL A 44 -8.63 14.36 7.88
N LYS A 45 -9.25 13.27 7.41
CA LYS A 45 -9.98 13.22 6.13
C LYS A 45 -11.08 14.27 6.03
N LYS A 46 -11.75 14.61 7.14
CA LYS A 46 -12.83 15.61 7.18
C LYS A 46 -12.35 17.05 7.06
N LYS A 47 -11.05 17.31 7.32
CA LYS A 47 -10.46 18.66 7.32
C LYS A 47 -10.10 19.17 5.93
N GLY A 48 -10.22 18.33 4.90
CA GLY A 48 -9.98 18.70 3.50
C GLY A 48 -8.54 18.47 3.03
N VAL A 49 -8.32 18.51 1.71
CA VAL A 49 -7.06 18.11 1.05
C VAL A 49 -5.85 18.91 1.56
N GLU A 50 -6.00 20.23 1.71
CA GLU A 50 -4.91 21.11 2.13
C GLU A 50 -4.44 20.83 3.57
N GLU A 51 -5.37 20.54 4.48
CA GLU A 51 -5.05 20.20 5.86
C GLU A 51 -4.35 18.84 5.94
N ILE A 52 -4.77 17.87 5.13
CA ILE A 52 -4.10 16.56 5.05
C ILE A 52 -2.66 16.73 4.54
N LYS A 53 -2.44 17.55 3.49
CA LYS A 53 -1.09 17.86 2.98
C LYS A 53 -0.22 18.47 4.08
N ARG A 54 -0.71 19.51 4.76
CA ARG A 54 0.02 20.17 5.87
C ARG A 54 0.33 19.20 7.01
N TRP A 55 -0.62 18.32 7.33
CA TRP A 55 -0.44 17.30 8.33
C TRP A 55 0.67 16.31 7.92
N ILE A 56 0.65 15.79 6.69
CA ILE A 56 1.71 14.91 6.15
C ILE A 56 3.06 15.61 6.19
N ASP A 57 3.14 16.85 5.68
CA ASP A 57 4.35 17.64 5.65
C ASP A 57 4.95 17.82 7.06
N SER A 58 4.10 18.00 8.08
CA SER A 58 4.54 18.11 9.48
C SER A 58 5.14 16.81 10.01
N GLN A 59 4.61 15.65 9.62
CA GLN A 59 5.12 14.35 10.03
C GLN A 59 6.44 14.02 9.33
N LEU A 60 6.57 14.44 8.07
CA LEU A 60 7.81 14.30 7.34
C LEU A 60 8.93 15.13 7.97
N ASN A 61 8.61 16.28 8.59
CA ASN A 61 9.61 17.25 9.05
C ASN A 61 10.71 16.70 9.94
N ASP A 62 10.37 15.79 10.83
CA ASP A 62 11.31 15.21 11.78
C ASP A 62 11.92 13.89 11.29
N THR A 63 11.73 13.50 10.02
CA THR A 63 12.18 12.20 9.50
C THR A 63 13.29 12.34 8.47
N SER A 64 14.17 11.35 8.41
CA SER A 64 15.27 11.28 7.44
C SER A 64 15.09 10.18 6.40
N VAL A 65 14.26 9.18 6.68
CA VAL A 65 13.97 8.06 5.77
C VAL A 65 12.47 7.84 5.68
N THR A 66 11.98 7.60 4.48
CA THR A 66 10.60 7.21 4.21
C THR A 66 10.55 5.77 3.71
N VAL A 67 9.85 4.92 4.46
CA VAL A 67 9.64 3.51 4.13
C VAL A 67 8.23 3.34 3.59
N VAL A 68 8.13 2.99 2.32
CA VAL A 68 6.87 2.73 1.63
C VAL A 68 6.54 1.25 1.74
N LEU A 69 5.45 0.91 2.42
CA LEU A 69 4.98 -0.47 2.54
C LEU A 69 4.04 -0.81 1.37
N ILE A 70 4.54 -1.63 0.46
CA ILE A 70 3.93 -1.92 -0.82
C ILE A 70 3.04 -3.16 -0.69
N GLY A 71 1.75 -2.92 -0.51
CA GLY A 71 0.66 -3.89 -0.65
C GLY A 71 0.12 -3.92 -2.08
N ALA A 72 -0.97 -4.65 -2.30
CA ALA A 72 -1.53 -4.87 -3.63
C ALA A 72 -1.96 -3.58 -4.35
N GLU A 73 -2.49 -2.61 -3.60
CA GLU A 73 -3.08 -1.37 -4.14
C GLU A 73 -2.31 -0.11 -3.74
N THR A 74 -1.18 -0.23 -3.02
CA THR A 74 -0.42 0.92 -2.50
C THR A 74 -0.03 1.91 -3.61
N ALA A 75 0.41 1.41 -4.77
CA ALA A 75 0.86 2.24 -5.89
C ALA A 75 -0.24 3.05 -6.60
N GLU A 76 -1.51 2.81 -6.27
CA GLU A 76 -2.65 3.52 -6.84
C GLU A 76 -3.18 4.61 -5.90
N ARG A 77 -2.64 4.70 -4.68
CA ARG A 77 -3.12 5.65 -3.66
C ARG A 77 -2.51 7.03 -3.87
N TYR A 78 -3.39 8.02 -4.00
CA TYR A 78 -3.03 9.43 -4.14
C TYR A 78 -2.07 9.91 -3.03
N TRP A 79 -2.43 9.65 -1.76
CA TRP A 79 -1.63 10.09 -0.62
C TRP A 79 -0.25 9.44 -0.57
N VAL A 80 -0.13 8.17 -0.98
CA VAL A 80 1.18 7.49 -1.08
C VAL A 80 2.06 8.16 -2.13
N ASN A 81 1.51 8.52 -3.29
CA ASN A 81 2.26 9.24 -4.32
C ASN A 81 2.73 10.62 -3.81
N TYR A 82 1.83 11.36 -3.14
CA TYR A 82 2.14 12.64 -2.52
C TYR A 82 3.25 12.51 -1.46
N GLU A 83 3.15 11.54 -0.55
CA GLU A 83 4.14 11.26 0.49
C GLU A 83 5.52 10.96 -0.11
N ILE A 84 5.60 10.09 -1.13
CA ILE A 84 6.86 9.75 -1.81
C ILE A 84 7.50 11.00 -2.43
N ARG A 85 6.73 11.76 -3.20
CA ARG A 85 7.22 12.98 -3.86
C ARG A 85 7.72 13.98 -2.83
N LYS A 86 6.91 14.23 -1.78
CA LYS A 86 7.24 15.22 -0.76
C LYS A 86 8.45 14.82 0.08
N SER A 87 8.56 13.54 0.43
CA SER A 87 9.74 13.01 1.12
C SER A 87 11.00 13.23 0.29
N TRP A 88 10.94 12.94 -1.01
CA TRP A 88 12.09 13.10 -1.89
C TRP A 88 12.52 14.57 -2.01
N GLU A 89 11.57 15.48 -2.26
CA GLU A 89 11.80 16.93 -2.33
C GLU A 89 12.46 17.48 -1.06
N ARG A 90 12.08 16.92 0.10
CA ARG A 90 12.63 17.33 1.40
C ARG A 90 14.03 16.78 1.68
N GLY A 91 14.54 15.90 0.83
CA GLY A 91 15.85 15.28 1.02
C GLY A 91 15.83 13.93 1.71
N ASN A 92 14.66 13.40 2.08
CA ASN A 92 14.58 12.10 2.74
C ASN A 92 15.04 10.98 1.79
N ALA A 93 15.69 9.97 2.36
CA ALA A 93 15.91 8.72 1.66
C ALA A 93 14.59 7.94 1.52
N ILE A 94 14.46 7.16 0.45
CA ILE A 94 13.24 6.39 0.19
C ILE A 94 13.58 4.91 0.04
N LEU A 95 12.79 4.07 0.71
CA LEU A 95 12.91 2.61 0.73
C LEU A 95 11.53 1.99 0.46
N GLY A 96 11.43 1.03 -0.45
CA GLY A 96 10.22 0.23 -0.62
C GLY A 96 10.32 -1.11 0.10
N VAL A 97 9.23 -1.53 0.75
CA VAL A 97 9.12 -2.86 1.38
C VAL A 97 7.81 -3.49 0.98
N TYR A 98 7.86 -4.54 0.18
CA TYR A 98 6.70 -5.36 -0.15
C TYR A 98 6.21 -6.12 1.09
N ILE A 99 4.92 -5.98 1.37
CA ILE A 99 4.27 -6.60 2.54
C ILE A 99 3.21 -7.64 2.16
N HIS A 100 3.04 -7.93 0.87
CA HIS A 100 2.03 -8.88 0.38
C HIS A 100 2.18 -10.29 0.96
N ASN A 101 3.43 -10.73 1.26
CA ASN A 101 3.69 -12.01 1.91
C ASN A 101 3.46 -11.99 3.44
N ALA A 102 3.31 -10.82 4.06
CA ALA A 102 2.90 -10.72 5.45
C ALA A 102 1.44 -11.13 5.59
N LYS A 103 1.13 -11.92 6.62
CA LYS A 103 -0.23 -12.43 6.84
C LYS A 103 -1.12 -11.34 7.44
N ASP A 104 -2.38 -11.27 7.06
CA ASP A 104 -3.38 -10.46 7.77
C ASP A 104 -3.86 -11.15 9.07
N GLN A 105 -4.87 -10.54 9.71
CA GLN A 105 -5.52 -11.07 10.92
C GLN A 105 -6.15 -12.46 10.72
N ASP A 106 -6.51 -12.82 9.48
CA ASP A 106 -7.07 -14.12 9.13
C ASP A 106 -5.99 -15.14 8.72
N GLY A 107 -4.71 -14.75 8.82
CA GLY A 107 -3.58 -15.60 8.47
C GLY A 107 -3.32 -15.70 6.97
N LYS A 108 -3.92 -14.83 6.14
CA LYS A 108 -3.83 -14.87 4.68
C LYS A 108 -2.80 -13.89 4.13
N THR A 109 -2.09 -14.29 3.08
CA THR A 109 -1.24 -13.40 2.29
C THR A 109 -2.04 -12.70 1.21
N ASP A 110 -1.45 -11.69 0.59
CA ASP A 110 -2.06 -10.90 -0.47
C ASP A 110 -1.29 -11.05 -1.80
N THR A 111 -1.81 -10.47 -2.88
CA THR A 111 -1.10 -10.36 -4.16
C THR A 111 -0.05 -9.24 -4.12
N MET A 112 1.10 -9.47 -4.76
CA MET A 112 2.11 -8.43 -4.91
C MET A 112 1.57 -7.26 -5.75
N GLY A 113 1.65 -6.04 -5.21
CA GLY A 113 1.27 -4.83 -5.92
C GLY A 113 2.34 -4.33 -6.86
N ALA A 114 1.99 -3.34 -7.68
CA ALA A 114 2.95 -2.62 -8.51
C ALA A 114 3.92 -1.80 -7.64
N ASN A 115 5.14 -1.56 -8.14
CA ASN A 115 6.08 -0.66 -7.50
C ASN A 115 5.62 0.80 -7.68
N PRO A 116 5.36 1.56 -6.59
CA PRO A 116 4.97 2.96 -6.71
C PRO A 116 6.06 3.84 -7.36
N PHE A 117 7.33 3.44 -7.28
CA PHE A 117 8.45 4.21 -7.81
C PHE A 117 8.56 4.14 -9.34
N ASP A 118 7.93 3.16 -9.99
CA ASP A 118 7.98 3.00 -11.46
C ASP A 118 7.22 4.10 -12.22
N LYS A 119 6.32 4.82 -11.55
CA LYS A 119 5.49 5.88 -12.14
C LYS A 119 5.97 7.29 -11.78
N ILE A 120 7.06 7.41 -11.04
CA ILE A 120 7.63 8.69 -10.61
C ILE A 120 8.95 8.87 -11.35
N TYR A 121 9.07 10.00 -12.03
CA TYR A 121 10.22 10.31 -12.88
C TYR A 121 10.86 11.62 -12.46
N PHE A 122 12.17 11.69 -12.64
CA PHE A 122 12.93 12.92 -12.61
C PHE A 122 12.69 13.75 -13.88
N VAL A 123 13.06 15.03 -13.84
CA VAL A 123 12.95 15.94 -15.00
C VAL A 123 13.74 15.43 -16.21
N ASP A 124 14.85 14.73 -15.99
CA ASP A 124 15.68 14.11 -17.02
C ASP A 124 15.08 12.82 -17.63
N GLY A 125 13.96 12.34 -17.08
CA GLY A 125 13.26 11.12 -17.52
C GLY A 125 13.70 9.84 -16.81
N THR A 126 14.68 9.91 -15.90
CA THR A 126 15.09 8.77 -15.05
C THR A 126 13.94 8.38 -14.12
N ALA A 127 13.72 7.09 -13.89
CA ALA A 127 12.67 6.62 -12.98
C ALA A 127 13.17 6.59 -11.53
N LEU A 128 12.31 6.91 -10.57
CA LEU A 128 12.67 6.84 -9.15
C LEU A 128 13.03 5.40 -8.74
N SER A 129 12.45 4.40 -9.38
CA SER A 129 12.75 2.98 -9.15
C SER A 129 14.18 2.56 -9.53
N SER A 130 14.90 3.34 -10.34
CA SER A 130 16.33 3.07 -10.58
C SER A 130 17.23 3.59 -9.48
N VAL A 131 16.70 4.43 -8.58
CA VAL A 131 17.46 5.06 -7.50
C VAL A 131 17.08 4.45 -6.14
N CYS A 132 15.80 4.18 -5.91
CA CYS A 132 15.28 3.66 -4.65
C CYS A 132 15.15 2.13 -4.68
N LYS A 133 15.70 1.46 -3.67
CA LYS A 133 15.63 0.00 -3.55
C LYS A 133 14.30 -0.47 -2.97
N THR A 134 13.92 -1.68 -3.35
CA THR A 134 12.77 -2.39 -2.80
C THR A 134 13.16 -3.76 -2.27
N TYR A 135 12.60 -4.16 -1.14
CA TYR A 135 12.79 -5.49 -0.53
C TYR A 135 11.44 -6.13 -0.25
N ASP A 136 11.39 -7.44 -0.06
CA ASP A 136 10.21 -8.16 0.44
C ASP A 136 10.37 -8.47 1.93
N TRP A 137 9.35 -8.10 2.72
CA TRP A 137 9.37 -8.25 4.16
C TRP A 137 9.63 -9.69 4.62
N VAL A 138 9.03 -10.68 3.96
CA VAL A 138 9.12 -12.07 4.37
C VAL A 138 10.27 -12.77 3.66
N ALA A 139 10.38 -12.62 2.35
CA ALA A 139 11.39 -13.32 1.55
C ALA A 139 12.82 -12.81 1.81
N ASN A 140 12.99 -11.57 2.26
CA ASN A 140 14.30 -11.01 2.60
C ASN A 140 14.55 -10.89 4.11
N ASP A 141 13.76 -11.59 4.94
CA ASP A 141 13.93 -11.63 6.40
C ASP A 141 13.94 -10.22 7.04
N GLY A 142 12.92 -9.43 6.71
CA GLY A 142 12.84 -8.01 7.07
C GLY A 142 12.88 -7.76 8.57
N ARG A 143 12.42 -8.71 9.40
CA ARG A 143 12.49 -8.61 10.86
C ARG A 143 13.92 -8.46 11.38
N ASN A 144 14.92 -8.99 10.67
CA ASN A 144 16.33 -8.88 11.07
C ASN A 144 17.08 -7.81 10.26
N ASN A 145 16.54 -7.41 9.11
CA ASN A 145 17.27 -6.59 8.12
C ASN A 145 16.76 -5.16 7.94
N LEU A 146 15.56 -4.80 8.45
CA LEU A 146 14.95 -3.49 8.22
C LEU A 146 15.87 -2.32 8.58
N GLY A 147 16.54 -2.39 9.74
CA GLY A 147 17.47 -1.34 10.18
C GLY A 147 18.66 -1.16 9.22
N ALA A 148 19.15 -2.26 8.65
CA ALA A 148 20.23 -2.22 7.65
C ALA A 148 19.75 -1.61 6.33
N TRP A 149 18.55 -1.95 5.87
CA TRP A 149 17.96 -1.37 4.66
C TRP A 149 17.71 0.12 4.79
N VAL A 150 17.25 0.56 5.96
CA VAL A 150 17.05 1.99 6.26
C VAL A 150 18.38 2.75 6.19
N GLU A 151 19.43 2.21 6.82
CA GLU A 151 20.75 2.84 6.77
C GLU A 151 21.35 2.83 5.36
N GLU A 152 21.18 1.74 4.62
CA GLU A 152 21.61 1.63 3.22
C GLU A 152 20.88 2.65 2.33
N ALA A 153 19.57 2.82 2.49
CA ALA A 153 18.80 3.82 1.77
C ALA A 153 19.28 5.23 2.10
N PHE A 154 19.53 5.52 3.38
CA PHE A 154 20.08 6.81 3.82
C PHE A 154 21.44 7.10 3.18
N GLN A 155 22.37 6.16 3.25
CA GLN A 155 23.70 6.32 2.64
C GLN A 155 23.63 6.47 1.12
N SER A 156 22.75 5.71 0.47
CA SER A 156 22.53 5.82 -0.98
C SER A 156 22.00 7.20 -1.35
N ARG A 157 21.10 7.79 -0.55
CA ARG A 157 20.59 9.15 -0.74
C ARG A 157 21.68 10.21 -0.56
N GLU A 158 22.49 10.10 0.50
CA GLU A 158 23.60 11.04 0.75
C GLU A 158 24.68 10.99 -0.35
N ALA A 159 24.91 9.81 -0.93
CA ALA A 159 25.88 9.62 -2.00
C ALA A 159 25.32 9.90 -3.41
N TYR A 160 24.01 10.14 -3.53
CA TYR A 160 23.36 10.35 -4.83
C TYR A 160 23.67 11.74 -5.39
N ASP A 161 24.29 11.79 -6.56
CA ASP A 161 24.74 13.00 -7.25
C ASP A 161 23.97 13.29 -8.56
N GLY A 162 22.89 12.55 -8.81
CA GLY A 162 22.04 12.68 -10.00
C GLY A 162 20.94 13.74 -9.88
N GLU A 163 20.00 13.72 -10.83
CA GLU A 163 18.84 14.62 -10.84
C GLU A 163 17.96 14.39 -9.60
N THR A 164 17.57 15.47 -8.95
CA THR A 164 16.75 15.43 -7.73
C THR A 164 15.39 16.08 -7.93
N GLU A 165 15.23 16.90 -8.96
CA GLU A 165 13.95 17.49 -9.33
C GLU A 165 13.05 16.41 -9.95
N LEU A 166 11.91 16.15 -9.31
CA LEU A 166 10.91 15.26 -9.85
C LEU A 166 10.11 16.01 -10.92
N LYS A 167 9.82 15.33 -12.03
CA LYS A 167 8.86 15.82 -13.00
C LYS A 167 7.51 15.96 -12.31
N ASP A 168 6.83 17.08 -12.54
CA ASP A 168 5.46 17.29 -12.06
C ASP A 168 4.63 16.03 -12.30
N GLY A 169 3.87 15.63 -11.28
CA GLY A 169 2.82 14.65 -11.52
C GLY A 169 1.88 15.25 -12.56
N ASP A 170 1.15 14.41 -13.30
CA ASP A 170 -0.06 14.89 -13.95
C ASP A 170 -1.01 15.34 -12.82
N ASP A 171 -0.82 16.56 -12.35
CA ASP A 171 -1.61 17.26 -11.35
C ASP A 171 -2.94 17.60 -12.00
N ASP A 172 -3.75 16.57 -12.25
CA ASP A 172 -5.19 16.68 -12.43
C ASP A 172 -5.77 17.09 -11.07
N LEU A 173 -5.56 18.36 -10.73
CA LEU A 173 -6.17 19.10 -9.64
C LEU A 173 -7.67 19.28 -9.93
N ASN A 174 -8.41 18.18 -9.89
CA ASN A 174 -9.81 18.07 -9.47
C ASN A 174 -10.36 16.68 -9.81
N LYS A 175 -10.43 15.79 -8.82
CA LYS A 175 -11.69 15.19 -8.38
C LYS A 175 -11.49 14.52 -7.02
N ASP A 176 -12.35 14.95 -6.11
CA ASP A 176 -12.79 14.27 -4.90
C ASP A 176 -11.78 14.26 -3.75
N GLY A 177 -11.81 15.38 -3.02
CA GLY A 177 -11.46 15.35 -1.60
C GLY A 177 -12.24 14.24 -0.91
N GLY A 178 -11.53 13.38 -0.17
CA GLY A 178 -12.12 12.46 0.79
C GLY A 178 -13.32 11.67 0.27
N GLY A 179 -13.12 10.81 -0.72
CA GLY A 179 -14.18 9.93 -1.18
C GLY A 179 -13.61 8.77 -1.94
N ASN A 180 -13.87 7.57 -1.44
CA ASN A 180 -13.88 6.32 -2.18
C ASN A 180 -14.00 6.57 -3.70
N ALA A 181 -12.96 6.26 -4.48
CA ALA A 181 -13.11 6.21 -5.93
C ALA A 181 -14.35 5.32 -6.19
N PRO A 182 -15.35 5.76 -6.97
CA PRO A 182 -16.49 4.90 -7.24
C PRO A 182 -15.91 3.65 -7.89
N ILE A 183 -16.09 2.52 -7.20
CA ILE A 183 -15.85 1.19 -7.76
C ILE A 183 -16.57 1.21 -9.09
N ARG A 184 -15.81 1.26 -10.18
CA ARG A 184 -16.35 0.98 -11.51
C ARG A 184 -17.06 -0.36 -11.35
N PRO A 185 -18.38 -0.48 -11.61
CA PRO A 185 -19.08 -1.73 -11.37
C PRO A 185 -18.31 -2.83 -12.10
N GLN A 186 -17.64 -3.68 -11.32
CA GLN A 186 -17.06 -4.89 -11.85
C GLN A 186 -18.23 -5.61 -12.51
N PRO A 187 -18.17 -5.99 -13.79
CA PRO A 187 -19.24 -6.75 -14.40
C PRO A 187 -19.49 -7.96 -13.52
N HIS A 188 -20.68 -8.02 -12.93
CA HIS A 188 -21.08 -9.09 -12.03
C HIS A 188 -20.96 -10.40 -12.83
N ILE A 189 -19.90 -11.16 -12.57
CA ILE A 189 -19.87 -12.56 -12.96
C ILE A 189 -20.78 -13.23 -11.92
N PRO A 190 -21.96 -13.73 -12.29
CA PRO A 190 -22.81 -14.41 -11.33
C PRO A 190 -22.03 -15.58 -10.75
N SER A 191 -21.83 -15.54 -9.43
CA SER A 191 -21.34 -16.66 -8.64
C SER A 191 -22.33 -17.81 -8.82
N THR A 192 -22.01 -18.76 -9.70
CA THR A 192 -22.70 -20.04 -9.76
C THR A 192 -22.31 -20.82 -8.51
N GLY A 193 -23.08 -20.64 -7.46
CA GLY A 193 -23.09 -21.57 -6.33
C GLY A 193 -23.38 -23.00 -6.83
N PRO A 194 -22.92 -24.03 -6.10
CA PRO A 194 -23.15 -25.41 -6.49
C PRO A 194 -24.65 -25.69 -6.58
N THR A 195 -25.11 -26.04 -7.78
CA THR A 195 -26.51 -26.40 -8.03
C THR A 195 -26.82 -27.71 -7.32
N PHE A 196 -27.58 -27.64 -6.23
CA PHE A 196 -28.22 -28.82 -5.63
C PHE A 196 -29.33 -29.31 -6.55
N ILE A 197 -29.08 -30.42 -7.25
CA ILE A 197 -30.10 -31.13 -8.03
C ILE A 197 -31.07 -31.88 -7.10
N ASN A 198 -32.19 -31.25 -6.77
CA ASN A 198 -33.31 -31.94 -6.14
C ASN A 198 -33.96 -32.90 -7.15
N ARG A 199 -33.55 -34.17 -7.12
CA ARG A 199 -34.25 -35.26 -7.82
C ARG A 199 -35.58 -35.53 -7.11
N THR A 200 -36.68 -35.14 -7.73
CA THR A 200 -38.02 -35.61 -7.37
C THR A 200 -38.18 -37.07 -7.81
N PRO A 201 -38.73 -37.96 -6.97
CA PRO A 201 -38.95 -39.35 -7.36
C PRO A 201 -40.17 -39.45 -8.30
N SER A 202 -39.93 -39.98 -9.49
CA SER A 202 -40.94 -40.35 -10.47
C SER A 202 -41.88 -41.43 -9.92
N ARG A 203 -43.18 -41.13 -9.86
CA ARG A 203 -44.25 -42.12 -9.62
C ARG A 203 -44.37 -43.10 -10.79
N PRO A 204 -44.71 -44.37 -10.54
CA PRO A 204 -44.79 -45.39 -11.58
C PRO A 204 -46.08 -45.26 -12.42
N HIS A 205 -45.94 -45.42 -13.74
CA HIS A 205 -47.06 -45.57 -14.65
C HIS A 205 -47.70 -46.96 -14.50
N CYS A 206 -48.94 -46.99 -14.00
CA CYS A 206 -49.86 -48.08 -14.26
C CYS A 206 -50.32 -48.03 -15.72
N HIS A 207 -50.14 -49.13 -16.47
CA HIS A 207 -50.91 -49.39 -17.67
C HIS A 207 -51.47 -50.80 -17.65
N VAL A 208 -52.79 -50.83 -17.83
CA VAL A 208 -53.71 -51.95 -17.78
C VAL A 208 -53.64 -52.71 -19.11
N ARG A 209 -53.52 -54.03 -19.05
CA ARG A 209 -53.80 -54.92 -20.20
C ARG A 209 -55.30 -55.18 -20.28
N PRO A 210 -55.89 -55.24 -21.48
CA PRO A 210 -57.10 -56.03 -21.70
C PRO A 210 -56.80 -57.30 -22.49
N ASN A 211 -57.49 -58.35 -22.09
CA ASN A 211 -57.70 -59.61 -22.79
C ASN A 211 -58.32 -59.38 -24.17
N SER A 212 -57.85 -60.13 -25.17
CA SER A 212 -58.62 -61.05 -26.02
C SER A 212 -57.66 -61.88 -26.86
#